data_AF-C5MKE6-F1
#
_entry.id   AF-C5MKE6-F1
#
_cell.length_a   1.000
_cell.length_b   1.000
_cell.length_c   1.000
_cell.angle_alpha   90.00
_cell.angle_beta   90.00
_cell.angle_gamma   90.00
#
_symmetry.space_group_name_H-M   'P 1'
#
loop_
_entity.id
_entity.type
_entity.pdbx_description
1 polymer ?
#
loop_
_entity_poly.entity_id
_entity_poly.type
_entity_poly.pdbx_seq_one_letter_code
_entity_poly.pdbx_strand_id
1 'polypeptide(L)'
;VSPYSWMAFEVLCRYRNVWNIDLKFKPAYLGGVMHGSGNRPPAMVPNKFLYMNQDLKRLSEYFVIPLSPPSNPFEAMFEKGSLNAMRFVTAVAEKNKEEHVLVERVSRELWKRIWSTDQDITQPASLTEAGLKAGLSTNEVEEILNLAKSQPIKDKLKSVT
;
A
#
# COMPACT_ATOMS: atom_id res chain seq x y z
N VAL A 1 0.53 1.07 3.54
CA VAL A 1 0.86 0.88 4.98
C VAL A 1 -0.22 0.14 5.76
N SER A 2 -1.52 0.37 5.55
CA SER A 2 -2.56 -0.28 6.36
C SER A 2 -2.69 -1.78 6.07
N PRO A 3 -2.66 -2.66 7.09
CA PRO A 3 -2.89 -4.11 6.92
C PRO A 3 -4.36 -4.42 6.63
N TYR A 4 -5.31 -3.71 7.26
CA TYR A 4 -6.74 -3.88 6.96
C TYR A 4 -7.10 -3.48 5.52
N SER A 5 -6.40 -2.48 4.98
CA SER A 5 -6.58 -2.10 3.57
C SER A 5 -6.09 -3.20 2.62
N TRP A 6 -5.06 -3.97 3.00
CA TRP A 6 -4.63 -5.14 2.20
C TRP A 6 -5.72 -6.23 2.18
N MET A 7 -6.33 -6.50 3.34
CA MET A 7 -7.42 -7.48 3.46
C MET A 7 -8.59 -7.11 2.54
N ALA A 8 -9.09 -5.88 2.66
CA ALA A 8 -10.18 -5.39 1.82
C ALA A 8 -9.81 -5.37 0.33
N PHE A 9 -8.57 -4.97 0.01
CA PHE A 9 -8.04 -4.96 -1.35
C PHE A 9 -8.10 -6.35 -1.99
N GLU A 10 -7.60 -7.40 -1.32
CA GLU A 10 -7.61 -8.75 -1.90
C GLU A 10 -9.04 -9.29 -2.07
N VAL A 11 -9.94 -8.99 -1.14
CA VAL A 11 -11.36 -9.37 -1.27
C VAL A 11 -11.97 -8.69 -2.51
N LEU A 12 -11.81 -7.38 -2.66
CA LEU A 12 -12.32 -6.66 -3.84
C LEU A 12 -11.71 -7.21 -5.14
N CYS A 13 -10.41 -7.53 -5.15
CA CYS A 13 -9.75 -8.14 -6.32
C CYS A 13 -10.35 -9.51 -6.66
N ARG A 14 -10.70 -10.35 -5.67
CA ARG A 14 -11.33 -11.66 -5.91
C ARG A 14 -12.74 -11.53 -6.46
N TYR A 15 -13.50 -10.56 -5.98
CA TYR A 15 -14.90 -10.37 -6.37
C TYR A 15 -15.10 -9.52 -7.63
N ARG A 16 -14.05 -8.89 -8.18
CA ARG A 16 -14.14 -8.04 -9.38
C ARG A 16 -14.76 -8.73 -10.60
N ASN A 17 -14.61 -10.05 -10.70
CA ASN A 17 -15.15 -10.86 -11.81
C ASN A 17 -16.47 -11.58 -11.44
N VAL A 18 -16.95 -11.39 -10.22
CA VAL A 18 -18.18 -12.00 -9.69
C VAL A 18 -19.30 -10.96 -9.61
N TRP A 19 -18.96 -9.75 -9.18
CA TRP A 19 -19.89 -8.64 -9.06
C TRP A 19 -19.88 -7.75 -10.30
N ASN A 20 -21.03 -7.15 -10.62
CA ASN A 20 -21.14 -6.14 -11.67
C ASN A 20 -20.59 -4.78 -11.19
N ILE A 21 -19.26 -4.70 -11.04
CA ILE A 21 -18.56 -3.52 -10.53
C ILE A 21 -17.40 -3.12 -11.44
N ASP A 22 -17.11 -1.82 -11.45
CA ASP A 22 -15.89 -1.25 -12.01
C ASP A 22 -14.93 -0.91 -10.85
N LEU A 23 -13.98 -1.82 -10.57
CA LEU A 23 -13.05 -1.69 -9.46
C LEU A 23 -11.94 -0.69 -9.78
N LYS A 24 -11.99 0.48 -9.14
CA LYS A 24 -10.99 1.55 -9.29
C LYS A 24 -10.13 1.72 -8.04
N PHE A 25 -8.83 1.54 -8.19
CA PHE A 25 -7.88 1.76 -7.10
C PHE A 25 -7.52 3.24 -6.98
N LYS A 26 -7.62 3.77 -5.76
CA LYS A 26 -7.22 5.14 -5.41
C LYS A 26 -6.11 5.10 -4.36
N PRO A 27 -4.83 5.26 -4.76
CA PRO A 27 -3.73 5.35 -3.81
C PRO A 27 -3.93 6.57 -2.90
N ALA A 28 -3.86 6.39 -1.58
CA ALA A 28 -4.06 7.47 -0.62
C ALA A 28 -3.03 7.37 0.51
N TYR A 29 -2.64 8.51 1.08
CA TYR A 29 -1.66 8.56 2.15
C TYR A 29 -2.35 8.62 3.52
N LEU A 30 -2.40 7.47 4.22
CA LEU A 30 -3.09 7.35 5.51
C LEU A 30 -2.64 8.39 6.56
N GLY A 31 -1.35 8.74 6.58
CA GLY A 31 -0.85 9.78 7.49
C GLY A 31 -1.49 11.16 7.22
N GLY A 32 -1.76 11.47 5.95
CA GLY A 32 -2.49 12.67 5.55
C GLY A 32 -3.96 12.63 5.97
N VAL A 33 -4.64 11.50 5.80
CA VAL A 33 -6.03 11.30 6.26
C VAL A 33 -6.15 11.50 7.78
N MET A 34 -5.27 10.88 8.55
CA MET A 34 -5.27 11.02 10.01
C MET A 34 -5.01 12.46 10.45
N HIS A 35 -4.04 13.13 9.83
CA HIS A 35 -3.74 14.53 10.12
C HIS A 35 -4.93 15.44 9.79
N GLY A 36 -5.50 15.32 8.58
CA GLY A 36 -6.62 16.16 8.13
C GLY A 36 -7.91 15.95 8.92
N SER A 37 -8.13 14.74 9.46
CA SER A 37 -9.31 14.43 10.29
C SER A 37 -9.10 14.65 11.80
N GLY A 38 -7.88 14.96 12.24
CA GLY A 38 -7.54 14.99 13.67
C GLY A 38 -7.56 13.61 14.36
N ASN A 39 -7.65 12.53 13.58
CA ASN A 39 -7.69 11.17 14.11
C ASN A 39 -6.29 10.70 14.55
N ARG A 40 -6.25 9.75 15.48
CA ARG A 40 -5.01 9.11 15.94
C ARG A 40 -5.00 7.61 15.58
N PRO A 41 -3.82 7.03 15.31
CA PRO A 41 -3.70 5.60 15.04
C PRO A 41 -4.27 4.77 16.20
N PRO A 42 -5.09 3.73 15.93
CA PRO A 42 -5.69 2.91 16.97
C PRO A 42 -4.66 2.17 17.82
N ALA A 43 -3.50 1.84 17.24
CA ALA A 43 -2.38 1.19 17.92
C ALA A 43 -1.79 2.02 19.07
N MET A 44 -2.07 3.33 19.15
CA MET A 44 -1.67 4.18 20.28
C MET A 44 -2.46 3.89 21.57
N VAL A 45 -3.55 3.11 21.48
CA VAL A 45 -4.33 2.65 22.64
C VAL A 45 -3.98 1.18 22.91
N PRO A 46 -3.38 0.83 24.07
CA PRO A 46 -2.86 -0.52 24.33
C PRO A 46 -3.89 -1.63 24.09
N ASN A 47 -5.12 -1.46 24.59
CA ASN A 47 -6.17 -2.47 24.42
C ASN A 47 -6.58 -2.67 22.95
N LYS A 48 -6.58 -1.60 22.15
CA LYS A 48 -6.87 -1.69 20.72
C LYS A 48 -5.70 -2.34 19.97
N PHE A 49 -4.45 -2.06 20.35
CA PHE A 49 -3.29 -2.72 19.79
C PHE A 49 -3.32 -4.24 20.02
N LEU A 50 -3.57 -4.67 21.26
CA LEU A 50 -3.69 -6.10 21.60
C LEU A 50 -4.81 -6.78 20.81
N TYR A 51 -5.96 -6.11 20.68
CA TYR A 51 -7.07 -6.60 19.88
C TYR A 51 -6.67 -6.74 18.40
N MET A 52 -6.05 -5.71 17.82
CA MET A 52 -5.62 -5.72 16.41
C MET A 52 -4.67 -6.87 16.09
N ASN A 53 -3.76 -7.23 16.99
CA ASN A 53 -2.84 -8.36 16.77
C ASN A 53 -3.60 -9.70 16.65
N GLN A 54 -4.60 -9.91 17.49
CA GLN A 54 -5.43 -11.12 17.43
C GLN A 54 -6.36 -11.10 16.20
N ASP A 55 -6.95 -9.94 15.90
CA ASP A 55 -7.87 -9.76 14.78
C ASP A 55 -7.16 -9.97 13.44
N LEU A 56 -6.01 -9.32 13.22
CA LEU A 56 -5.24 -9.47 11.99
C LEU A 56 -4.77 -10.91 11.75
N LYS A 57 -4.48 -11.68 12.82
CA LYS A 57 -4.19 -13.11 12.70
C LYS A 57 -5.42 -13.90 12.24
N ARG A 58 -6.59 -13.67 12.85
CA ARG A 58 -7.83 -14.34 12.44
C ARG A 58 -8.22 -13.99 11.00
N LEU A 59 -8.10 -12.71 10.63
CA LEU A 59 -8.42 -12.23 9.29
C LEU A 59 -7.45 -12.76 8.24
N SER A 60 -6.16 -12.90 8.56
CA SER A 60 -5.18 -13.47 7.63
C SER A 60 -5.48 -14.93 7.32
N GLU A 61 -5.87 -15.72 8.33
CA GLU A 61 -6.33 -17.10 8.19
C GLU A 61 -7.65 -17.15 7.39
N TYR A 62 -8.64 -16.35 7.79
CA TYR A 62 -9.97 -16.34 7.17
C TYR A 62 -9.94 -15.93 5.70
N PHE A 63 -9.21 -14.86 5.37
CA PHE A 63 -9.08 -14.39 3.99
C PHE A 63 -7.93 -15.08 3.24
N VAL A 64 -7.17 -15.98 3.84
CA VAL A 64 -6.03 -16.65 3.20
C VAL A 64 -5.04 -15.63 2.60
N ILE A 65 -4.60 -14.70 3.44
CA ILE A 65 -3.64 -13.65 3.10
C ILE A 65 -2.39 -13.90 3.94
N PRO A 66 -1.18 -13.94 3.35
CA PRO A 66 0.05 -14.30 4.06
C PRO A 66 0.57 -13.12 4.90
N LEU A 67 -0.24 -12.62 5.83
CA LEU A 67 0.13 -11.53 6.71
C LEU A 67 1.01 -12.04 7.86
N SER A 68 2.23 -11.54 7.91
CA SER A 68 3.17 -11.63 9.01
C SER A 68 3.61 -10.22 9.38
N PRO A 69 3.20 -9.68 10.54
CA PRO A 69 3.56 -8.32 10.94
C PRO A 69 5.09 -8.12 10.95
N PRO A 70 5.58 -6.91 10.62
CA PRO A 70 7.00 -6.60 10.73
C PRO A 70 7.48 -6.75 12.18
N SER A 71 8.77 -7.03 12.37
CA SER A 71 9.38 -7.18 13.70
C SER A 71 9.20 -5.92 14.56
N ASN A 72 9.24 -4.74 13.92
CA ASN A 72 8.95 -3.46 14.55
C ASN A 72 7.85 -2.68 13.81
N PRO A 73 6.56 -2.93 14.11
CA PRO A 73 5.45 -2.24 13.46
C PRO A 73 5.41 -0.74 13.72
N PHE A 74 5.93 -0.30 14.87
CA PHE A 74 5.96 1.12 15.21
C PHE A 74 6.92 1.88 14.28
N GLU A 75 8.16 1.41 14.14
CA GLU A 75 9.14 1.97 13.21
C GLU A 75 8.63 1.95 11.77
N ALA A 76 8.10 0.81 11.32
CA ALA A 76 7.60 0.65 9.95
C ALA A 76 6.46 1.64 9.62
N MET A 77 5.54 1.88 10.56
CA MET A 77 4.36 2.71 10.33
C MET A 77 4.56 4.19 10.63
N PHE A 78 5.28 4.53 11.71
CA PHE A 78 5.34 5.90 12.25
C PHE A 78 6.65 6.62 11.98
N GLU A 79 7.78 5.90 11.89
CA GLU A 79 9.09 6.51 11.61
C GLU A 79 9.39 6.51 10.11
N LYS A 80 9.33 5.32 9.50
CA LYS A 80 9.56 5.14 8.05
C LYS A 80 8.36 5.59 7.22
N GLY A 81 7.16 5.21 7.65
CA GLY A 81 5.91 5.54 6.97
C GLY A 81 5.84 4.95 5.55
N SER A 82 5.03 5.57 4.69
CA SER A 82 4.78 5.06 3.33
C SER A 82 4.64 6.14 2.26
N LEU A 83 5.09 7.37 2.54
CA LEU A 83 4.92 8.48 1.61
C LEU A 83 5.57 8.21 0.24
N ASN A 84 6.79 7.68 0.22
CA ASN A 84 7.50 7.33 -1.02
C ASN A 84 6.77 6.20 -1.77
N ALA A 85 6.34 5.16 -1.06
CA ALA A 85 5.55 4.08 -1.65
C ALA A 85 4.24 4.59 -2.27
N MET A 86 3.48 5.46 -1.56
CA MET A 86 2.21 5.96 -2.08
C MET A 86 2.40 6.90 -3.27
N ARG A 87 3.48 7.69 -3.31
CA ARG A 87 3.86 8.46 -4.51
C ARG A 87 4.23 7.54 -5.67
N PHE A 88 4.97 6.47 -5.42
CA PHE A 88 5.32 5.48 -6.43
C PHE A 88 4.08 4.81 -7.02
N VAL A 89 3.14 4.33 -6.19
CA VAL A 89 1.87 3.74 -6.67
C VAL A 89 1.02 4.79 -7.41
N THR A 90 1.02 6.06 -6.97
CA THR A 90 0.34 7.15 -7.69
C THR A 90 0.95 7.37 -9.07
N ALA A 91 2.28 7.33 -9.20
CA ALA A 91 2.98 7.42 -10.48
C ALA A 91 2.65 6.23 -11.40
N VAL A 92 2.57 5.01 -10.86
CA VAL A 92 2.09 3.82 -11.61
C VAL A 92 0.68 4.05 -12.15
N ALA A 93 -0.22 4.58 -11.31
CA ALA A 93 -1.61 4.83 -11.68
C ALA A 93 -1.76 5.91 -12.76
N GLU A 94 -0.95 6.97 -12.71
CA GLU A 94 -0.98 8.03 -13.73
C GLU A 94 -0.35 7.60 -15.07
N LYS A 95 0.63 6.70 -15.05
CA LYS A 95 1.23 6.16 -16.29
C LYS A 95 0.35 5.10 -16.95
N ASN A 96 -0.38 4.29 -16.18
CA ASN A 96 -1.20 3.18 -16.66
C ASN A 96 -2.70 3.40 -16.42
N LYS A 97 -3.25 4.47 -17.00
CA LYS A 97 -4.64 4.91 -16.75
C LYS A 97 -5.69 3.90 -17.18
N GLU A 98 -5.40 3.06 -18.17
CA GLU A 98 -6.42 2.23 -18.83
C GLU A 98 -6.55 0.82 -18.23
N GLU A 99 -5.46 0.20 -17.75
CA GLU A 99 -5.53 -1.21 -17.38
C GLU A 99 -5.67 -1.47 -15.87
N HIS A 100 -5.30 -0.54 -14.98
CA HIS A 100 -5.30 -0.70 -13.51
C HIS A 100 -4.55 -1.93 -12.94
N VAL A 101 -4.18 -2.92 -13.77
CA VAL A 101 -3.53 -4.19 -13.42
C VAL A 101 -2.18 -3.94 -12.76
N LEU A 102 -1.40 -2.98 -13.27
CA LEU A 102 -0.10 -2.64 -12.69
C LEU A 102 -0.23 -1.98 -11.31
N VAL A 103 -1.26 -1.17 -11.08
CA VAL A 103 -1.54 -0.58 -9.75
C VAL A 103 -1.86 -1.69 -8.76
N GLU A 104 -2.67 -2.66 -9.17
CA GLU A 104 -3.01 -3.83 -8.35
C GLU A 104 -1.75 -4.63 -7.98
N ARG A 105 -0.97 -5.04 -8.98
CA ARG A 105 0.23 -5.87 -8.79
C ARG A 105 1.29 -5.17 -7.94
N VAL A 106 1.62 -3.91 -8.24
CA VAL A 106 2.60 -3.14 -7.46
C VAL A 106 2.13 -2.95 -6.02
N SER A 107 0.85 -2.64 -5.80
CA SER A 107 0.30 -2.46 -4.45
C SER A 107 0.42 -3.75 -3.64
N ARG A 108 0.08 -4.89 -4.25
CA ARG A 108 0.22 -6.23 -3.64
C ARG A 108 1.68 -6.55 -3.27
N GLU A 109 2.63 -6.28 -4.16
CA GLU A 109 4.06 -6.52 -3.86
C GLU A 109 4.57 -5.62 -2.73
N LEU A 110 4.16 -4.35 -2.69
CA LEU A 110 4.50 -3.46 -1.57
C LEU A 110 3.89 -3.91 -0.25
N TRP A 111 2.65 -4.41 -0.24
CA TRP A 111 2.04 -5.00 0.96
C TRP A 111 2.76 -6.27 1.40
N LYS A 112 3.12 -7.18 0.48
CA LYS A 112 3.91 -8.37 0.83
C LYS A 112 5.25 -7.98 1.46
N ARG A 113 5.94 -6.98 0.90
CA ARG A 113 7.21 -6.51 1.48
C ARG A 113 7.08 -6.15 2.95
N ILE A 114 6.19 -5.21 3.28
CA ILE A 114 6.06 -4.70 4.65
C ILE A 114 5.28 -5.62 5.61
N TRP A 115 4.28 -6.36 5.12
CA TRP A 115 3.35 -7.15 5.95
C TRP A 115 3.44 -8.66 5.74
N SER A 116 4.43 -9.17 5.03
CA SER A 116 4.64 -10.61 4.86
C SER A 116 6.11 -10.98 5.08
N THR A 117 7.02 -10.16 4.57
CA THR A 117 8.46 -10.47 4.57
C THR A 117 9.32 -9.51 5.40
N ASP A 118 8.72 -8.56 6.12
CA ASP A 118 9.43 -7.56 6.93
C ASP A 118 10.54 -6.81 6.17
N GLN A 119 10.20 -6.34 4.96
CA GLN A 119 11.11 -5.62 4.06
C GLN A 119 10.70 -4.15 3.92
N ASP A 120 11.70 -3.31 3.70
CA ASP A 120 11.51 -1.87 3.46
C ASP A 120 10.64 -1.58 2.23
N ILE A 121 9.92 -0.46 2.28
CA ILE A 121 9.13 0.11 1.18
C ILE A 121 9.39 1.61 0.97
N THR A 122 10.46 2.15 1.56
CA THR A 122 10.74 3.59 1.54
C THR A 122 11.86 3.97 0.58
N GLN A 123 12.82 3.07 0.36
CA GLN A 123 14.00 3.30 -0.45
C GLN A 123 13.76 3.02 -1.93
N PRO A 124 14.45 3.74 -2.85
CA PRO A 124 14.33 3.48 -4.29
C PRO A 124 14.58 2.02 -4.67
N ALA A 125 15.60 1.38 -4.10
CA ALA A 125 15.91 -0.03 -4.36
C ALA A 125 14.75 -0.97 -3.98
N SER A 126 14.11 -0.72 -2.83
CA SER A 126 12.93 -1.48 -2.39
C SER A 126 11.73 -1.33 -3.32
N LEU A 127 11.50 -0.11 -3.81
CA LEU A 127 10.44 0.18 -4.78
C LEU A 127 10.76 -0.46 -6.15
N THR A 128 12.03 -0.47 -6.54
CA THR A 128 12.50 -1.16 -7.76
C THR A 128 12.18 -2.65 -7.70
N GLU A 129 12.59 -3.32 -6.62
CA GLU A 129 12.33 -4.75 -6.44
C GLU A 129 10.83 -5.07 -6.49
N ALA A 130 10.00 -4.25 -5.83
CA ALA A 130 8.54 -4.41 -5.88
C ALA A 130 7.98 -4.22 -7.29
N GLY A 131 8.46 -3.20 -8.02
CA GLY A 131 8.04 -2.92 -9.39
C GLY A 131 8.39 -4.04 -10.36
N LEU A 132 9.63 -4.53 -10.29
CA LEU A 132 10.10 -5.65 -11.12
C LEU A 132 9.30 -6.92 -10.83
N LYS A 133 9.08 -7.27 -9.56
CA LYS A 133 8.24 -8.43 -9.17
C LYS A 133 6.79 -8.28 -9.64
N ALA A 134 6.28 -7.06 -9.73
CA ALA A 134 4.95 -6.77 -10.25
C ALA A 134 4.85 -6.83 -11.78
N GLY A 135 5.97 -7.01 -12.49
CA GLY A 135 6.04 -7.16 -13.94
C GLY A 135 6.34 -5.88 -14.70
N LEU A 136 6.78 -4.81 -14.04
CA LEU A 136 7.34 -3.64 -14.74
C LEU A 136 8.75 -3.99 -15.26
N SER A 137 9.11 -3.48 -16.42
CA SER A 137 10.49 -3.51 -16.92
C SER A 137 11.39 -2.55 -16.13
N THR A 138 12.71 -2.76 -16.18
CA THR A 138 13.70 -1.89 -15.53
C THR A 138 13.53 -0.42 -15.93
N ASN A 139 13.33 -0.16 -17.23
CA ASN A 139 13.15 1.20 -17.77
C ASN A 139 11.87 1.84 -17.22
N GLU A 140 10.76 1.09 -17.17
CA GLU A 140 9.50 1.61 -16.63
C GLU A 140 9.62 1.95 -15.15
N VAL A 141 10.29 1.10 -14.37
CA VAL A 141 10.52 1.34 -12.94
C VAL A 141 11.33 2.61 -12.72
N GLU A 142 12.42 2.80 -13.48
CA GLU A 142 13.25 4.00 -13.38
C GLU A 142 12.45 5.28 -13.71
N GLU A 143 11.67 5.25 -14.79
CA GLU A 143 10.78 6.34 -15.16
C GLU A 143 9.75 6.64 -14.07
N ILE A 144 9.12 5.61 -13.48
CA ILE A 144 8.13 5.76 -12.41
C ILE A 144 8.78 6.33 -11.14
N LEU A 145 9.98 5.90 -10.79
CA LEU A 145 10.73 6.43 -9.65
C LEU A 145 11.05 7.91 -9.81
N ASN A 146 11.41 8.34 -11.02
CA ASN A 146 11.66 9.74 -11.33
C ASN A 146 10.34 10.53 -11.31
N LEU A 147 9.28 10.00 -11.92
CA LEU A 147 7.95 10.61 -11.94
C LEU A 147 7.38 10.78 -10.52
N ALA A 148 7.59 9.81 -9.63
CA ALA A 148 7.11 9.85 -8.24
C ALA A 148 7.67 11.03 -7.42
N LYS A 149 8.79 11.63 -7.85
CA LYS A 149 9.39 12.82 -7.22
C LYS A 149 8.82 14.13 -7.76
N SER A 150 8.12 14.09 -8.89
CA SER A 150 7.59 15.27 -9.58
C SER A 150 6.47 15.95 -8.79
N GLN A 151 6.31 17.26 -8.99
CA GLN A 151 5.24 18.03 -8.36
C GLN A 151 3.83 17.53 -8.75
N PRO A 152 3.55 17.19 -10.03
CA PRO A 152 2.24 16.63 -10.41
C PRO A 152 1.84 15.39 -9.60
N ILE A 153 2.76 14.46 -9.33
CA ILE A 153 2.44 13.26 -8.52
C ILE A 153 2.21 13.61 -7.05
N LYS A 154 2.98 14.56 -6.51
CA LYS A 154 2.77 15.04 -5.12
C LYS A 154 1.39 15.66 -4.97
N ASP A 155 1.00 16.52 -5.91
CA ASP A 155 -0.31 17.18 -5.91
C ASP A 155 -1.43 16.18 -6.15
N LYS A 156 -1.22 15.21 -7.05
CA LYS A 156 -2.18 14.14 -7.30
C LYS A 156 -2.44 13.35 -6.04
N LEU A 157 -1.40 12.84 -5.36
CA LEU A 157 -1.54 12.10 -4.12
C LEU A 157 -2.25 12.93 -3.04
N LYS A 158 -1.94 14.22 -2.94
CA LYS A 158 -2.61 15.14 -2.02
C LYS A 158 -4.10 15.31 -2.36
N SER A 159 -4.48 15.37 -3.64
CA SER A 159 -5.87 15.53 -4.06
C SER A 159 -6.77 14.33 -3.80
N VAL A 160 -6.18 13.14 -3.64
CA VAL A 160 -6.90 11.87 -3.41
C VAL A 160 -6.74 11.34 -1.99
N THR A 161 -6.04 12.08 -1.12
CA THR A 161 -5.84 11.79 0.31
C THR A 161 -6.76 12.69 1.12
#